data_AF-A0A151WGM2-F1
#
_entry.id   AF-A0A151WGM2-F1
#
_cell.length_a   1.000
_cell.length_b   1.000
_cell.length_c   1.000
_cell.angle_alpha   90.00
_cell.angle_beta   90.00
_cell.angle_gamma   90.00
#
_symmetry.space_group_name_H-M   'P 1'
#
loop_
_entity.id
_entity.type
_entity.pdbx_description
1 polymer ?
#
loop_
_entity_poly.entity_id
_entity_poly.type
_entity_poly.pdbx_seq_one_letter_code
_entity_poly.pdbx_strand_id
1 'polypeptide(L)'
;DLTEQLNYAHRNMLPRVQIALRRDEFHDFATSELLASRIEVSCKAATNYRVPPAPEKSLFPELTYGSPRKASRGSKTGATGLSAPVVTGNQKVASRGRVSAVASGPSTATVPGTSAVSATTPVRPASAVKYWNCEEIGHIARECGERRRTYCFRCGRPDVTVKACPTCSGNAEESR
;
A
#
# COMPACT_ATOMS: atom_id res chain seq x y z
N ASP A 1 -23.86 -29.72 -15.77
CA ASP A 1 -24.05 -28.34 -16.24
C ASP A 1 -22.71 -27.59 -16.18
N LEU A 2 -22.36 -26.79 -17.20
CA LEU A 2 -21.05 -26.11 -17.27
C LEU A 2 -20.91 -25.07 -16.15
N THR A 3 -21.98 -24.33 -15.87
CA THR A 3 -22.01 -23.30 -14.83
C THR A 3 -21.79 -23.90 -13.43
N GLU A 4 -22.37 -25.06 -13.17
CA GLU A 4 -22.18 -25.82 -11.93
C GLU A 4 -20.73 -26.28 -11.76
N GLN A 5 -20.10 -26.77 -12.83
CA GLN A 5 -18.69 -27.17 -12.79
C GLN A 5 -17.77 -25.97 -12.52
N LEU A 6 -18.07 -24.79 -13.09
CA LEU A 6 -17.33 -23.56 -12.80
C LEU A 6 -17.54 -23.07 -11.37
N ASN A 7 -18.75 -23.20 -10.83
CA ASN A 7 -19.04 -22.92 -9.42
C ASN A 7 -18.26 -23.85 -8.50
N TYR A 8 -18.23 -25.15 -8.83
CA TYR A 8 -17.45 -26.14 -8.09
C TYR A 8 -15.95 -25.81 -8.14
N ALA A 9 -15.41 -25.48 -9.32
CA ALA A 9 -14.02 -25.09 -9.47
C ALA A 9 -13.69 -23.85 -8.62
N HIS A 10 -14.51 -22.79 -8.70
CA HIS A 10 -14.32 -21.56 -7.91
C HIS A 10 -14.25 -21.84 -6.42
N ARG A 11 -15.19 -22.63 -5.89
CA ARG A 11 -15.26 -23.02 -4.46
C ARG A 11 -14.07 -23.84 -3.98
N ASN A 12 -13.38 -24.54 -4.88
CA ASN A 12 -12.20 -25.35 -4.58
C ASN A 12 -10.87 -24.65 -4.85
N MET A 13 -10.88 -23.40 -5.33
CA MET A 13 -9.66 -22.60 -5.45
C MET A 13 -9.12 -22.19 -4.07
N LEU A 14 -7.84 -21.80 -4.04
CA LEU A 14 -7.23 -21.26 -2.83
C LEU A 14 -7.98 -20.00 -2.34
N PRO A 15 -8.18 -19.81 -1.03
CA PRO A 15 -8.93 -18.66 -0.49
C PRO A 15 -8.40 -17.31 -0.99
N ARG A 16 -7.08 -17.17 -1.12
CA ARG A 16 -6.44 -15.94 -1.65
C ARG A 16 -6.86 -15.62 -3.10
N VAL A 17 -7.09 -16.64 -3.92
CA VAL A 17 -7.55 -16.47 -5.29
C VAL A 17 -9.04 -16.16 -5.29
N GLN A 18 -9.84 -16.84 -4.46
CA GLN A 18 -11.27 -16.60 -4.33
C GLN A 18 -11.63 -15.17 -3.88
N ILE A 19 -10.82 -14.58 -2.98
CA ILE A 19 -11.03 -13.20 -2.51
C ILE A 19 -10.78 -12.20 -3.65
N ALA A 20 -9.82 -12.48 -4.53
CA ALA A 20 -9.44 -11.58 -5.62
C ALA A 20 -10.23 -11.83 -6.91
N LEU A 21 -10.72 -13.05 -7.13
CA LEU A 21 -11.47 -13.46 -8.33
C LEU A 21 -12.94 -13.65 -7.97
N ARG A 22 -13.80 -12.73 -8.41
CA ARG A 22 -15.25 -12.86 -8.19
C ARG A 22 -15.86 -13.81 -9.22
N ARG A 23 -16.99 -14.43 -8.86
CA ARG A 23 -17.61 -15.47 -9.68
C ARG A 23 -18.22 -14.92 -10.98
N ASP A 24 -18.62 -13.65 -10.98
CA ASP A 24 -19.16 -12.91 -12.13
C ASP A 24 -18.11 -12.55 -13.19
N GLU A 25 -16.82 -12.73 -12.91
CA GLU A 25 -15.74 -12.33 -13.84
C GLU A 25 -15.43 -13.37 -14.91
N PHE A 26 -15.94 -14.60 -14.79
CA PHE A 26 -15.64 -15.68 -15.72
C PHE A 26 -16.85 -16.59 -15.97
N HIS A 27 -16.99 -17.00 -17.22
CA HIS A 27 -18.11 -17.83 -17.69
C HIS A 27 -17.60 -19.10 -18.39
N ASP A 28 -16.29 -19.19 -18.63
CA ASP A 28 -15.59 -20.32 -19.25
C ASP A 28 -14.33 -20.67 -18.45
N PHE A 29 -13.89 -21.93 -18.54
CA PHE A 29 -12.69 -22.40 -17.86
C PHE A 29 -11.42 -21.66 -18.30
N ALA A 30 -11.29 -21.36 -19.60
CA ALA A 30 -10.13 -20.64 -20.12
C ALA A 30 -9.97 -19.24 -19.49
N THR A 31 -11.09 -18.52 -19.35
CA THR A 31 -11.10 -17.20 -18.70
C THR A 31 -10.79 -17.31 -17.21
N SER A 32 -11.35 -18.32 -16.53
CA SER A 32 -11.10 -18.59 -15.12
C SER A 32 -9.63 -18.90 -14.84
N GLU A 33 -9.00 -19.73 -15.68
CA GLU A 33 -7.60 -20.12 -15.54
C GLU A 33 -6.65 -18.94 -15.78
N LEU A 34 -6.90 -18.14 -16.80
CA LEU A 34 -6.09 -16.95 -17.10
C LEU A 34 -6.11 -15.95 -15.93
N LEU A 35 -7.31 -15.65 -15.41
CA LEU A 35 -7.47 -14.72 -14.30
C LEU A 35 -6.86 -15.28 -13.01
N ALA A 36 -7.13 -16.55 -12.69
CA ALA A 36 -6.55 -17.21 -11.53
C ALA A 36 -5.01 -17.22 -11.60
N SER A 37 -4.44 -17.55 -12.76
CA SER A 37 -2.99 -17.54 -12.97
C SER A 37 -2.39 -16.15 -12.78
N ARG A 38 -3.05 -15.10 -13.32
CA ARG A 38 -2.62 -13.71 -13.14
C ARG A 38 -2.64 -13.29 -11.67
N ILE A 39 -3.69 -13.67 -10.94
CA ILE A 39 -3.82 -13.41 -9.50
C ILE A 39 -2.74 -14.17 -8.74
N GLU A 40 -2.47 -15.42 -9.07
CA GLU A 40 -1.41 -16.19 -8.41
C GLU A 40 -0.04 -15.56 -8.56
N VAL A 41 0.31 -15.09 -9.77
CA VAL A 41 1.57 -14.37 -10.01
C VAL A 41 1.63 -13.11 -9.15
N SER A 42 0.53 -12.34 -9.10
CA SER A 42 0.45 -11.13 -8.26
C SER A 42 0.57 -11.44 -6.77
N CYS A 43 -0.14 -12.45 -6.26
CA CYS A 43 -0.04 -12.88 -4.86
C CYS A 43 1.36 -13.38 -4.53
N LYS A 44 1.98 -14.20 -5.39
CA LYS A 44 3.37 -14.67 -5.21
C LYS A 44 4.34 -13.49 -5.20
N ALA A 45 4.14 -12.48 -6.05
CA ALA A 45 4.96 -11.26 -6.02
C ALA A 45 4.77 -10.47 -4.72
N ALA A 46 3.54 -10.37 -4.21
CA ALA A 46 3.24 -9.69 -2.96
C ALA A 46 3.87 -10.38 -1.75
N THR A 47 3.85 -11.72 -1.68
CA THR A 47 4.49 -12.46 -0.58
C THR A 47 6.00 -12.35 -0.59
N ASN A 48 6.60 -12.18 -1.77
CA ASN A 48 8.04 -12.02 -1.94
C ASN A 48 8.47 -10.55 -2.03
N TYR A 49 7.56 -9.60 -1.82
CA TYR A 49 7.87 -8.19 -1.95
C TYR A 49 8.91 -7.80 -0.89
N ARG A 50 9.99 -7.19 -1.37
CA ARG A 50 11.04 -6.61 -0.55
C ARG A 50 10.97 -5.10 -0.70
N VAL A 51 11.04 -4.39 0.42
CA VAL A 51 11.12 -2.93 0.41
C VAL A 51 12.36 -2.53 -0.40
N PRO A 52 12.21 -1.66 -1.42
CA PRO A 52 13.32 -1.13 -2.17
C PRO A 52 14.38 -0.51 -1.23
N PRO A 53 15.67 -0.79 -1.42
CA PRO A 53 16.73 -0.33 -0.52
C PRO A 53 16.83 1.18 -0.53
N ALA A 54 16.93 1.83 0.64
CA ALA A 54 17.09 3.28 0.75
C ALA A 54 18.11 3.84 -0.27
N PRO A 55 17.92 5.07 -0.78
CA PRO A 55 18.73 5.60 -1.89
C PRO A 55 20.23 5.52 -1.62
N GLU A 56 20.68 5.74 -0.39
CA GLU A 56 22.08 5.63 0.03
C GLU A 56 22.68 4.22 -0.15
N LYS A 57 21.83 3.18 -0.11
CA LYS A 57 22.20 1.77 -0.27
C LYS A 57 21.89 1.25 -1.67
N SER A 58 21.33 2.10 -2.54
CA SER A 58 21.06 1.75 -3.93
C SER A 58 22.33 1.96 -4.76
N LEU A 59 22.62 1.04 -5.68
CA LEU A 59 23.74 1.19 -6.62
C LEU A 59 23.53 2.35 -7.60
N PHE A 60 22.27 2.69 -7.88
CA PHE A 60 21.89 3.78 -8.78
C PHE A 60 20.78 4.62 -8.17
N PRO A 61 21.09 5.44 -7.14
CA PRO A 61 20.10 6.19 -6.39
C PRO A 61 19.26 7.10 -7.31
N GLU A 62 19.90 7.80 -8.24
CA GLU A 62 19.24 8.76 -9.17
C GLU A 62 18.26 8.12 -10.17
N LEU A 63 18.42 6.83 -10.51
CA LEU A 63 17.51 6.11 -11.41
C LEU A 63 16.39 5.37 -10.66
N THR A 64 16.69 4.87 -9.46
CA THR A 64 15.75 4.09 -8.65
C THR A 64 14.85 4.98 -7.79
N TYR A 65 15.38 6.11 -7.34
CA TYR A 65 14.68 7.11 -6.55
C TYR A 65 14.76 8.42 -7.32
N GLY A 66 13.62 8.96 -7.73
CA GLY A 66 13.59 10.24 -8.41
C GLY A 66 14.23 11.32 -7.53
N SER A 67 15.22 12.03 -8.08
CA SER A 67 15.85 13.16 -7.42
C SER A 67 14.78 14.16 -6.95
N PRO A 68 14.85 14.70 -5.71
CA PRO A 68 13.87 15.68 -5.25
C PRO A 68 13.90 16.87 -6.20
N ARG A 69 12.80 17.10 -6.93
CA ARG A 69 12.62 18.34 -7.67
C ARG A 69 12.65 19.47 -6.66
N LYS A 70 13.79 20.16 -6.52
CA LYS A 70 13.84 21.45 -5.82
C LYS A 70 12.82 22.35 -6.51
N ALA A 71 11.76 22.70 -5.78
CA ALA A 71 10.84 23.73 -6.22
C ALA A 71 11.66 25.02 -6.37
N SER A 72 11.96 25.41 -7.62
CA SER A 72 12.50 26.73 -7.88
C SER A 72 11.40 27.75 -7.58
N ARG A 73 11.41 28.29 -6.36
CA ARG A 73 10.77 29.59 -6.13
C ARG A 73 11.60 30.62 -6.88
N GLY A 74 11.08 31.04 -8.03
CA GLY A 74 11.35 32.31 -8.69
C GLY A 74 12.77 32.53 -9.22
N SER A 75 12.96 32.43 -10.53
CA SER A 75 13.82 33.37 -11.23
C SER A 75 13.21 33.67 -12.59
N LYS A 76 12.58 34.85 -12.70
CA LYS A 76 12.37 35.49 -14.00
C LYS A 76 13.72 36.04 -14.44
N THR A 77 14.38 35.38 -15.38
CA THR A 77 15.47 36.03 -16.12
C THR A 77 15.67 35.37 -17.48
N GLY A 78 15.55 36.20 -18.53
CA GLY A 78 16.35 36.11 -19.74
C GLY A 78 16.00 35.00 -20.74
N ALA A 79 15.29 35.38 -21.79
CA ALA A 79 15.38 34.69 -23.07
C ALA A 79 16.81 34.86 -23.63
N THR A 80 17.48 33.74 -23.91
CA THR A 80 18.49 33.64 -24.97
C THR A 80 18.52 32.19 -25.44
N GLY A 81 18.26 32.04 -26.74
CA GLY A 81 18.06 30.75 -27.37
C GLY A 81 19.33 29.93 -27.50
N LEU A 82 19.13 28.62 -27.55
CA LEU A 82 20.00 27.69 -28.25
C LEU A 82 19.10 26.83 -29.14
N SER A 83 19.17 27.14 -30.42
CA SER A 83 18.43 26.48 -31.48
C SER A 83 18.78 25.01 -31.55
N ALA A 84 17.75 24.16 -31.57
CA ALA A 84 17.85 22.80 -32.09
C ALA A 84 17.95 22.86 -33.62
N PRO A 85 18.85 22.10 -34.27
CA PRO A 85 18.73 21.90 -35.71
C PRO A 85 17.55 20.95 -35.98
N VAL A 86 16.59 21.47 -36.73
CA VAL A 86 15.59 20.68 -37.46
C VAL A 86 16.33 19.87 -38.52
N VAL A 87 16.24 18.54 -38.43
CA VAL A 87 16.38 17.63 -39.58
C VAL A 87 15.13 16.79 -39.64
N THR A 88 14.34 17.03 -40.69
CA THR A 88 13.22 16.20 -41.14
C THR A 88 13.73 14.89 -41.71
N GLY A 89 13.12 13.77 -41.32
CA GLY A 89 13.36 12.47 -41.95
C GLY A 89 12.46 11.38 -41.38
N ASN A 90 11.48 10.96 -42.18
CA ASN A 90 10.58 9.82 -41.95
C ASN A 90 11.36 8.53 -41.67
N GLN A 91 10.88 7.69 -40.74
CA GLN A 91 10.41 6.33 -41.05
C GLN A 91 9.93 5.53 -39.81
N LYS A 92 8.78 4.90 -40.02
CA LYS A 92 8.09 3.82 -39.33
C LYS A 92 8.97 2.56 -39.23
N VAL A 93 9.10 1.89 -38.07
CA VAL A 93 8.84 0.43 -37.87
C VAL A 93 8.80 0.07 -36.37
N ALA A 94 7.92 -0.88 -36.03
CA ALA A 94 7.83 -1.60 -34.76
C ALA A 94 8.92 -2.67 -34.55
N SER A 95 9.30 -2.96 -33.30
CA SER A 95 9.71 -4.29 -32.78
C SER A 95 10.28 -4.11 -31.36
N ARG A 96 9.69 -4.68 -30.30
CA ARG A 96 9.85 -6.06 -29.79
C ARG A 96 11.30 -6.48 -29.47
N GLY A 97 11.48 -6.98 -28.24
CA GLY A 97 12.47 -7.99 -27.85
C GLY A 97 13.82 -7.42 -27.40
N ARG A 98 14.23 -7.58 -26.13
CA ARG A 98 14.77 -8.81 -25.50
C ARG A 98 16.17 -9.14 -26.01
N VAL A 99 17.18 -9.04 -25.14
CA VAL A 99 18.21 -10.05 -24.73
C VAL A 99 19.35 -9.31 -24.00
N SER A 100 19.62 -9.61 -22.73
CA SER A 100 20.64 -10.55 -22.22
C SER A 100 22.10 -10.17 -22.51
N ALA A 101 22.81 -9.78 -21.46
CA ALA A 101 24.25 -9.95 -21.27
C ALA A 101 24.42 -10.23 -19.77
N VAL A 102 24.60 -11.48 -19.33
CA VAL A 102 25.87 -12.23 -19.26
C VAL A 102 26.99 -11.40 -18.62
N ALA A 103 27.32 -11.74 -17.38
CA ALA A 103 28.69 -11.87 -16.88
C ALA A 103 28.65 -12.51 -15.50
N SER A 104 29.33 -13.65 -15.42
CA SER A 104 29.47 -14.50 -14.24
C SER A 104 30.66 -14.07 -13.38
N GLY A 105 30.46 -14.11 -12.06
CA GLY A 105 31.45 -14.46 -11.03
C GLY A 105 32.32 -13.32 -10.44
N PRO A 106 33.04 -13.55 -9.32
CA PRO A 106 32.75 -14.50 -8.22
C PRO A 106 32.97 -13.91 -6.79
N SER A 107 32.50 -14.66 -5.79
CA SER A 107 33.03 -14.84 -4.42
C SER A 107 33.35 -13.63 -3.52
N THR A 108 32.73 -13.57 -2.33
CA THR A 108 33.31 -14.12 -1.09
C THR A 108 32.41 -13.80 0.11
N ALA A 109 32.27 -14.80 0.99
CA ALA A 109 31.55 -14.71 2.24
C ALA A 109 32.41 -14.04 3.32
N THR A 110 31.83 -13.16 4.14
CA THR A 110 32.27 -12.87 5.52
C THR A 110 31.09 -12.25 6.29
N VAL A 111 30.59 -12.99 7.28
CA VAL A 111 29.82 -12.53 8.46
C VAL A 111 30.88 -12.20 9.55
N PRO A 112 30.64 -11.47 10.67
CA PRO A 112 29.35 -11.23 11.34
C PRO A 112 29.18 -9.87 12.06
N GLY A 113 28.02 -9.70 12.72
CA GLY A 113 28.03 -9.13 14.06
C GLY A 113 27.13 -7.92 14.33
N THR A 114 26.17 -8.17 15.23
CA THR A 114 25.74 -7.30 16.34
C THR A 114 24.81 -6.11 16.12
N SER A 115 23.73 -6.21 16.91
CA SER A 115 23.10 -5.14 17.71
C SER A 115 21.80 -4.54 17.18
N ALA A 116 20.75 -4.98 17.86
CA ALA A 116 19.47 -4.32 17.99
C ALA A 116 19.62 -2.85 18.35
N VAL A 117 18.86 -2.00 17.67
CA VAL A 117 18.32 -0.78 18.26
C VAL A 117 16.90 -0.57 17.73
N SER A 118 16.02 -0.44 18.71
CA SER A 118 14.63 -0.05 18.62
C SER A 118 14.42 1.30 17.92
N ALA A 119 13.13 1.55 17.68
CA ALA A 119 12.51 2.87 17.45
C ALA A 119 12.44 3.26 15.96
N THR A 120 11.36 3.86 15.45
CA THR A 120 10.25 4.57 16.08
C THR A 120 9.11 4.51 15.06
N THR A 121 7.95 3.96 15.43
CA THR A 121 6.73 4.19 14.67
C THR A 121 6.49 5.70 14.62
N PRO A 122 6.25 6.31 13.44
CA PRO A 122 6.01 7.74 13.38
C PRO A 122 4.75 8.06 14.19
N VAL A 123 4.97 8.70 15.33
CA VAL A 123 3.93 9.36 16.12
C VAL A 123 3.34 10.41 15.21
N ARG A 124 2.19 10.09 14.60
CA ARG A 124 1.31 11.12 14.05
C ARG A 124 1.03 12.06 15.22
N PRO A 125 1.23 13.38 15.07
CA PRO A 125 0.89 14.30 16.14
C PRO A 125 -0.55 14.02 16.54
N ALA A 126 -0.75 13.74 17.82
CA ALA A 126 -2.06 13.57 18.41
C ALA A 126 -2.88 14.78 17.96
N SER A 127 -3.82 14.53 17.03
CA SER A 127 -4.94 15.43 16.84
C SER A 127 -5.46 15.77 18.23
N ALA A 128 -5.86 17.02 18.47
CA ALA A 128 -6.41 17.55 19.72
C ALA A 128 -7.75 16.88 20.15
N VAL A 129 -7.88 15.60 19.87
CA VAL A 129 -8.98 14.72 20.21
C VAL A 129 -8.76 14.29 21.65
N LYS A 130 -9.68 14.76 22.48
CA LYS A 130 -9.85 14.36 23.87
C LYS A 130 -10.08 12.85 23.93
N TYR A 131 -9.32 12.14 24.75
CA TYR A 131 -9.58 10.72 25.00
C TYR A 131 -10.75 10.58 25.97
N TRP A 132 -11.78 9.83 25.58
CA TRP A 132 -13.04 9.75 26.34
C TRP A 132 -12.95 9.05 27.71
N ASN A 133 -11.85 8.35 28.03
CA ASN A 133 -11.71 7.68 29.32
C ASN A 133 -11.33 8.63 30.47
N CYS A 134 -10.34 9.48 30.23
CA CYS A 134 -9.74 10.38 31.24
C CYS A 134 -9.92 11.85 30.89
N GLU A 135 -10.54 12.14 29.74
CA GLU A 135 -10.87 13.49 29.32
C GLU A 135 -9.68 14.40 29.01
N GLU A 136 -8.47 13.85 28.98
CA GLU A 136 -7.25 14.54 28.61
C GLU A 136 -6.99 14.46 27.09
N ILE A 137 -6.33 15.49 26.57
CA ILE A 137 -5.89 15.57 25.17
C ILE A 137 -4.42 15.12 25.06
N GLY A 138 -4.04 14.64 23.88
CA GLY A 138 -2.63 14.38 23.57
C GLY A 138 -2.16 12.95 23.79
N HIS A 139 -3.05 12.02 24.15
CA HIS A 139 -2.72 10.60 24.24
C HIS A 139 -3.86 9.70 23.76
N ILE A 140 -3.53 8.44 23.47
CA ILE A 140 -4.50 7.42 23.05
C ILE A 140 -4.76 6.40 24.17
N ALA A 141 -5.76 5.52 24.00
CA ALA A 141 -6.16 4.51 24.98
C ALA A 141 -5.03 3.60 25.53
N ARG A 142 -3.91 3.48 24.79
CA ARG A 142 -2.75 2.69 25.20
C ARG A 142 -1.80 3.45 26.15
N GLU A 143 -1.90 4.76 26.17
CA GLU A 143 -1.01 5.68 26.90
C GLU A 143 -1.69 6.27 28.15
N CYS A 144 -2.99 6.00 28.35
CA CYS A 144 -3.74 6.43 29.51
C CYS A 144 -3.40 5.56 30.74
N GLY A 145 -2.89 6.18 31.81
CA GLY A 145 -2.58 5.52 33.10
C GLY A 145 -3.79 5.37 34.04
N GLU A 146 -4.92 5.96 33.69
CA GLU A 146 -6.15 5.92 34.50
C GLU A 146 -6.85 4.54 34.39
N ARG A 147 -7.61 4.16 35.43
CA ARG A 147 -8.46 2.96 35.34
C ARG A 147 -9.45 3.09 34.18
N ARG A 148 -9.62 2.02 33.40
CA ARG A 148 -10.56 2.00 32.27
C ARG A 148 -11.99 2.11 32.78
N ARG A 149 -12.66 3.20 32.42
CA ARG A 149 -14.09 3.43 32.58
C ARG A 149 -14.83 2.88 31.37
N THR A 150 -16.08 2.51 31.58
CA THR A 150 -16.96 2.10 30.49
C THR A 150 -17.52 3.36 29.84
N TYR A 151 -17.44 3.48 28.52
CA TYR A 151 -18.02 4.60 27.79
C TYR A 151 -18.42 4.17 26.37
N CYS A 152 -19.28 4.96 25.74
CA CYS A 152 -19.71 4.68 24.38
C CYS A 152 -18.61 5.11 23.41
N PHE A 153 -18.04 4.14 22.69
CA PHE A 153 -16.99 4.41 21.68
C PHE A 153 -17.47 5.24 20.47
N ARG A 154 -18.78 5.56 20.37
CA ARG A 154 -19.35 6.40 19.31
C ARG A 154 -19.59 7.85 19.74
N CYS A 155 -20.18 8.05 20.92
CA CYS A 155 -20.60 9.39 21.39
C CYS A 155 -19.89 9.86 22.67
N GLY A 156 -19.04 9.03 23.28
CA GLY A 156 -18.29 9.36 24.49
C GLY A 156 -19.11 9.36 25.78
N ARG A 157 -20.39 8.95 25.78
CA ARG A 157 -21.20 8.88 27.01
C ARG A 157 -20.58 7.91 28.04
N PRO A 158 -20.41 8.29 29.32
CA PRO A 158 -19.91 7.40 30.36
C PRO A 158 -20.94 6.32 30.70
N ASP A 159 -20.45 5.22 31.28
CA ASP A 159 -21.19 4.09 31.85
C ASP A 159 -22.10 3.30 30.89
N VAL A 160 -22.00 3.52 29.59
CA VAL A 160 -22.72 2.77 28.57
C VAL A 160 -21.78 2.26 27.47
N THR A 161 -21.95 1.04 26.99
CA THR A 161 -21.23 0.55 25.80
C THR A 161 -22.02 0.89 24.53
N VAL A 162 -21.42 0.77 23.34
CA VAL A 162 -22.10 1.07 22.05
C VAL A 162 -23.44 0.34 21.91
N LYS A 163 -23.54 -0.89 22.43
CA LYS A 163 -24.76 -1.72 22.37
C LYS A 163 -25.87 -1.25 23.32
N ALA A 164 -25.50 -0.67 24.46
CA ALA A 164 -26.44 -0.19 25.48
C ALA A 164 -26.61 1.34 25.44
N CYS A 165 -26.01 2.01 24.46
CA CYS A 165 -26.06 3.46 24.34
C CYS A 165 -27.37 3.88 23.67
N PRO A 166 -28.29 4.58 24.37
CA PRO A 166 -29.61 4.91 23.83
C PRO A 166 -29.57 5.77 22.56
N THR A 167 -28.47 6.49 22.33
CA THR A 167 -28.26 7.31 21.13
C THR A 167 -27.61 6.54 19.97
N CYS A 168 -26.90 5.45 20.26
CA CYS A 168 -26.07 4.75 19.26
C CYS A 168 -26.53 3.33 18.96
N SER A 169 -27.33 2.71 19.83
CA SER A 169 -27.93 1.40 19.66
C SER A 169 -29.21 1.51 18.81
N GLY A 170 -29.03 1.82 17.53
CA GLY A 170 -30.04 1.53 16.51
C GLY A 170 -31.30 2.40 16.48
N ASN A 171 -31.18 3.73 16.61
CA ASN A 171 -31.97 4.77 15.88
C ASN A 171 -31.64 6.15 16.47
N ALA A 172 -30.97 7.00 15.69
CA ALA A 172 -30.87 8.42 15.99
C ALA A 172 -32.15 9.11 15.48
N GLU A 173 -33.22 9.07 16.28
CA GLU A 173 -34.34 9.99 16.05
C GLU A 173 -33.97 11.33 16.71
N GLU A 174 -33.60 12.27 15.83
CA GLU A 174 -33.97 13.68 15.84
C GLU A 174 -34.46 14.22 17.21
N SER A 175 -33.63 15.01 17.90
CA SER A 175 -34.14 15.95 18.91
C SER A 175 -33.23 17.17 18.97
N ARG A 176 -33.73 18.19 18.27
CA ARG A 176 -33.37 19.61 18.32
C ARG A 176 -33.63 20.22 19.68
#